data_AF-A0A016W4T7-F1
#
_entry.id   AF-A0A016W4T7-F1
#
_cell.length_a   1.000
_cell.length_b   1.000
_cell.length_c   1.000
_cell.angle_alpha   90.00
_cell.angle_beta   90.00
_cell.angle_gamma   90.00
#
_symmetry.space_group_name_H-M   'P 1'
#
loop_
_entity.id
_entity.type
_entity.pdbx_description
1 polymer ?
#
loop_
_entity_poly.entity_id
_entity_poly.type
_entity_poly.pdbx_seq_one_letter_code
_entity_poly.pdbx_strand_id
1 'polypeptide(L)'
;MNSHAQLSYHGNAKEYIASISSGPAVQPHAEHVLRRLKSILLDKAPEALSLLDELVVLLSPIPKEIVEEEKRARSVVIAGVAEAQISMPPFQRQLRTENSVHEILG
;
A
#
# COMPACT_ATOMS: atom_id res chain seq x y z
N MET A 1 44.18 1.99 13.02
CA MET A 1 43.55 2.86 12.01
C MET A 1 42.70 1.98 11.13
N ASN A 2 41.40 1.83 11.42
CA ASN A 2 40.46 1.18 10.51
C ASN A 2 39.19 2.03 10.47
N SER A 3 38.99 2.67 9.33
CA SER A 3 37.94 3.65 9.07
C SER A 3 36.59 2.96 8.87
N HIS A 4 35.58 3.49 9.54
CA HIS A 4 34.18 3.16 9.38
C HIS A 4 33.74 3.33 7.91
N ALA A 5 33.24 2.25 7.30
CA ALA A 5 32.42 2.35 6.10
C ALA A 5 30.98 2.70 6.52
N GLN A 6 30.62 3.98 6.39
CA GLN A 6 29.23 4.42 6.45
C GLN A 6 28.54 4.03 5.13
N LEU A 7 27.61 3.08 5.19
CA LEU A 7 26.67 2.82 4.10
C LEU A 7 25.57 3.87 4.17
N SER A 8 25.65 4.87 3.29
CA SER A 8 24.64 5.92 3.13
C SER A 8 23.43 5.37 2.36
N TYR A 9 22.39 4.95 3.08
CA TYR A 9 21.08 4.76 2.48
C TYR A 9 20.42 6.13 2.28
N HIS A 10 20.67 6.75 1.12
CA HIS A 10 19.93 7.92 0.64
C HIS A 10 18.97 7.50 -0.49
N GLY A 11 18.07 6.56 -0.17
CA GLY A 11 16.87 6.32 -0.98
C GLY A 11 15.80 7.29 -0.52
N ASN A 12 15.56 8.36 -1.29
CA ASN A 12 14.56 9.37 -0.96
C ASN A 12 13.17 8.72 -0.94
N ALA A 13 12.64 8.42 0.24
CA ALA A 13 11.31 7.83 0.42
C ALA A 13 10.21 8.62 -0.31
N LYS A 14 10.43 9.92 -0.58
CA LYS A 14 9.51 10.76 -1.35
C LYS A 14 9.39 10.36 -2.82
N GLU A 15 10.47 9.88 -3.44
CA GLU A 15 10.45 9.41 -4.84
C GLU A 15 9.70 8.07 -4.98
N TYR A 16 9.81 7.19 -3.98
CA TYR A 16 9.06 5.94 -3.93
C TYR A 16 7.56 6.17 -3.61
N ILE A 17 7.23 7.19 -2.80
CA ILE A 17 5.83 7.55 -2.53
C ILE A 17 5.20 8.25 -3.74
N ALA A 18 5.97 9.04 -4.49
CA ALA A 18 5.49 9.70 -5.70
C ALA A 18 5.13 8.71 -6.81
N SER A 19 5.88 7.60 -6.96
CA SER A 19 5.56 6.54 -7.92
C SER A 19 4.29 5.77 -7.56
N ILE A 20 3.95 5.66 -6.26
CA ILE A 20 2.71 5.03 -5.78
C ILE A 20 1.50 5.96 -5.97
N SER A 21 1.72 7.28 -6.01
CA SER A 21 0.65 8.29 -6.14
C SER A 21 0.17 8.51 -7.58
N SER A 22 0.82 7.88 -8.56
CA SER A 22 0.35 7.80 -9.95
C SER A 22 -0.73 6.72 -10.04
N GLY A 23 -1.99 7.08 -9.71
CA GLY A 23 -3.14 6.25 -10.05
C GLY A 23 -3.09 5.86 -11.54
N PRO A 24 -3.56 4.66 -11.94
CA PRO A 24 -3.49 4.24 -13.32
C PRO A 24 -4.21 5.26 -14.19
N ALA A 25 -3.49 5.86 -15.15
CA ALA A 25 -4.09 6.72 -16.15
C ALA A 25 -5.29 5.98 -16.75
N VAL A 26 -6.48 6.56 -16.64
CA VAL A 26 -7.72 5.97 -17.17
C VAL A 26 -7.46 5.70 -18.65
N GLN A 27 -7.46 4.42 -19.03
CA GLN A 27 -7.13 4.06 -20.42
C GLN A 27 -8.17 4.69 -21.35
N PRO A 28 -7.77 5.43 -22.40
CA PRO A 28 -8.68 6.16 -23.28
C PRO A 28 -9.75 5.27 -23.93
N HIS A 29 -9.46 3.97 -24.09
CA HIS A 29 -10.42 2.98 -24.56
C HIS A 29 -11.56 2.71 -23.55
N ALA A 30 -11.24 2.60 -22.26
CA ALA A 30 -12.22 2.31 -21.21
C ALA A 30 -13.24 3.46 -21.07
N GLU A 31 -12.76 4.71 -21.15
CA GLU A 31 -13.64 5.88 -21.11
C GLU A 31 -14.58 5.93 -22.31
N HIS A 32 -14.08 5.60 -23.51
CA HIS A 32 -14.89 5.52 -24.71
C HIS A 32 -16.00 4.46 -24.59
N VAL A 33 -15.67 3.25 -24.09
CA VAL A 33 -16.63 2.17 -23.86
C VAL A 33 -17.69 2.59 -22.84
N LEU A 34 -17.28 3.21 -21.72
CA LEU A 34 -18.20 3.67 -20.69
C LEU A 34 -19.17 4.74 -21.22
N ARG A 35 -18.68 5.71 -22.00
CA ARG A 35 -19.53 6.73 -22.63
C ARG A 35 -20.54 6.11 -23.59
N ARG A 36 -20.10 5.16 -24.42
CA ARG A 36 -21.00 4.44 -25.34
C ARG A 36 -22.06 3.64 -24.60
N LEU A 37 -21.68 2.95 -23.53
CA LEU A 37 -22.61 2.20 -22.69
C LEU A 37 -23.64 3.13 -22.03
N LYS A 38 -23.20 4.23 -21.42
CA LYS A 38 -24.10 5.22 -20.82
C LYS A 38 -25.08 5.80 -21.84
N SER A 39 -24.63 6.10 -23.06
CA SER A 39 -25.50 6.58 -24.14
C SER A 39 -26.57 5.55 -24.53
N ILE A 40 -26.24 4.26 -24.57
CA ILE A 40 -27.20 3.20 -24.90
C ILE A 40 -28.22 3.05 -23.77
N LEU A 41 -27.77 3.04 -22.52
CA LEU A 41 -28.66 2.90 -21.37
C LEU A 41 -29.58 4.11 -21.24
N LEU A 42 -29.09 5.34 -21.48
CA LEU A 42 -29.92 6.53 -21.46
C LEU A 42 -31.08 6.46 -22.47
N ASP A 43 -30.86 5.85 -23.63
CA ASP A 43 -31.87 5.71 -24.70
C ASP A 43 -32.77 4.48 -24.52
N LYS A 44 -32.25 3.37 -23.99
CA LYS A 44 -32.94 2.06 -23.99
C LYS A 44 -33.41 1.57 -22.62
N ALA A 45 -32.76 1.98 -21.53
CA ALA A 45 -33.02 1.52 -20.18
C ALA A 45 -32.46 2.52 -19.13
N PRO A 46 -33.05 3.73 -19.02
CA PRO A 46 -32.53 4.78 -18.14
C PRO A 46 -32.49 4.36 -16.67
N GLU A 47 -33.38 3.47 -16.23
CA GLU A 47 -33.39 2.87 -14.89
C GLU A 47 -32.11 2.06 -14.58
N ALA A 48 -31.42 1.54 -15.61
CA ALA A 48 -30.19 0.79 -15.46
C ALA A 48 -28.96 1.69 -15.22
N LEU A 49 -29.08 3.02 -15.38
CA LEU A 49 -27.98 3.95 -15.11
C LEU A 49 -27.58 3.94 -13.63
N SER A 50 -28.56 3.89 -12.72
CA SER A 50 -28.31 3.79 -11.29
C SER A 50 -27.56 2.49 -10.95
N LEU A 51 -27.98 1.37 -11.54
CA LEU A 51 -27.31 0.07 -11.38
C LEU A 51 -25.89 0.08 -11.94
N LEU A 52 -25.64 0.80 -13.05
CA LEU A 52 -24.30 0.97 -13.60
C LEU A 52 -23.40 1.77 -12.66
N ASP A 53 -23.89 2.85 -12.08
CA ASP A 53 -23.11 3.65 -11.13
C ASP A 53 -22.81 2.83 -9.86
N GLU A 54 -23.76 2.04 -9.35
CA GLU A 54 -23.52 1.08 -8.25
C GLU A 54 -22.47 0.03 -8.63
N LEU A 55 -22.55 -0.53 -9.83
CA LEU A 55 -21.58 -1.51 -10.32
C LEU A 55 -20.17 -0.92 -10.42
N VAL A 56 -20.05 0.34 -10.89
CA VAL A 56 -18.76 1.04 -10.94
C VAL A 56 -18.16 1.20 -9.55
N VAL A 57 -18.98 1.52 -8.54
CA VAL A 57 -18.51 1.60 -7.15
C VAL A 57 -18.04 0.23 -6.65
N LEU A 58 -18.80 -0.84 -6.90
CA LEU A 58 -18.45 -2.20 -6.47
C LEU A 58 -17.19 -2.75 -7.13
N LEU A 59 -16.97 -2.41 -8.40
CA LEU A 59 -15.81 -2.88 -9.17
C LEU A 59 -14.59 -1.94 -9.05
N SER A 60 -14.74 -0.77 -8.41
CA SER A 60 -13.63 0.14 -8.15
C SER A 60 -12.81 -0.43 -7.00
N PRO A 61 -11.58 -0.89 -7.24
CA PRO A 61 -10.78 -1.39 -6.14
C PRO A 61 -10.48 -0.26 -5.15
N ILE A 62 -10.62 -0.54 -3.86
CA ILE A 62 -10.22 0.40 -2.81
C ILE A 62 -8.69 0.41 -2.77
N PRO A 63 -8.01 1.51 -3.14
CA PRO A 63 -6.54 1.50 -3.27
C PRO A 63 -5.83 1.12 -1.97
N LYS A 64 -6.43 1.48 -0.82
CA LYS A 64 -5.93 1.09 0.50
C LYS A 64 -5.97 -0.43 0.70
N GLU A 65 -7.03 -1.10 0.30
CA GLU A 65 -7.16 -2.55 0.48
C GLU A 65 -6.15 -3.31 -0.38
N ILE A 66 -5.91 -2.86 -1.62
CA ILE A 66 -4.85 -3.44 -2.46
C ILE A 66 -3.48 -3.29 -1.78
N VAL A 67 -3.17 -2.09 -1.30
CA VAL A 67 -1.86 -1.80 -0.67
C VAL A 67 -1.70 -2.59 0.62
N GLU A 68 -2.73 -2.67 1.45
CA GLU A 68 -2.68 -3.42 2.71
C GLU A 68 -2.64 -4.93 2.47
N GLU A 69 -3.34 -5.47 1.48
CA GLU A 69 -3.26 -6.89 1.11
C GLU A 69 -1.86 -7.25 0.58
N GLU A 70 -1.30 -6.42 -0.30
CA GLU A 70 0.05 -6.61 -0.84
C GLU A 70 1.13 -6.43 0.23
N LYS A 71 0.93 -5.53 1.20
CA LYS A 71 1.80 -5.42 2.38
C LYS A 71 1.66 -6.66 3.26
N ARG A 72 0.43 -7.09 3.54
CA ARG A 72 0.14 -8.24 4.39
C ARG A 72 0.78 -9.50 3.85
N ALA A 73 0.68 -9.73 2.54
CA ALA A 73 1.30 -10.87 1.86
C ALA A 73 2.85 -10.90 2.01
N ARG A 74 3.48 -9.74 2.21
CA ARG A 74 4.94 -9.60 2.33
C ARG A 74 5.41 -9.25 3.75
N SER A 75 4.50 -9.20 4.72
CA SER A 75 4.80 -8.84 6.11
C SER A 75 4.66 -10.05 7.02
N VAL A 76 5.50 -10.13 8.05
CA VAL A 76 5.42 -11.14 9.10
C VAL A 76 5.13 -10.43 10.42
N VAL A 77 4.12 -10.91 11.14
CA VAL A 77 3.80 -10.41 12.49
C VAL A 77 4.42 -11.36 13.50
N ILE A 78 5.36 -10.84 14.30
CA ILE A 78 6.00 -11.57 15.39
C ILE A 78 5.37 -11.11 16.70
N ALA A 79 4.69 -12.02 17.40
CA ALA A 79 4.07 -11.76 18.70
C ALA A 79 4.84 -12.45 19.83
N GLY A 80 4.71 -11.93 21.06
CA GLY A 80 5.33 -12.52 22.25
C GLY A 80 6.81 -12.16 22.47
N VAL A 81 7.34 -11.18 21.73
CA VAL A 81 8.67 -10.64 22.01
C VAL A 81 8.64 -9.87 23.33
N ALA A 82 9.51 -10.25 24.27
CA ALA A 82 9.59 -9.59 25.56
C ALA A 82 10.03 -8.12 25.39
N GLU A 83 9.24 -7.21 25.97
CA GLU A 83 9.53 -5.77 25.88
C GLU A 83 10.83 -5.43 26.64
N ALA A 84 11.57 -4.46 26.11
CA ALA A 84 12.72 -3.90 26.79
C ALA A 84 12.30 -3.18 28.08
N GLN A 85 13.13 -3.25 29.12
CA GLN A 85 12.81 -2.60 30.40
C GLN A 85 12.65 -1.08 30.22
N ILE A 86 11.65 -0.50 30.89
CA ILE A 86 11.38 0.95 30.85
C ILE A 86 12.59 1.79 31.31
N SER A 87 13.42 1.23 32.20
CA SER A 87 14.65 1.86 32.69
C SER A 87 15.73 2.02 31.61
N MET A 88 15.62 1.34 30.47
CA MET A 88 16.58 1.45 29.38
C MET A 88 16.34 2.72 28.55
N PRO A 89 17.41 3.41 28.12
CA PRO A 89 17.33 4.50 27.14
C PRO A 89 16.61 4.05 25.85
N PRO A 90 15.85 4.93 25.17
CA PRO A 90 15.08 4.58 23.98
C PRO A 90 15.88 3.87 22.89
N PHE A 91 17.12 4.30 22.64
CA PHE A 91 17.98 3.68 21.62
C PHE A 91 18.36 2.22 21.96
N GLN A 92 18.55 1.92 23.25
CA GLN A 92 18.87 0.55 23.70
C GLN A 92 17.63 -0.35 23.62
N ARG A 93 16.44 0.20 23.89
CA ARG A 93 15.18 -0.54 23.73
C ARG A 93 14.94 -0.92 22.28
N GLN A 94 15.17 0.00 21.35
CA GLN A 94 15.08 -0.27 19.92
C GLN A 94 16.07 -1.36 19.50
N LEU A 95 17.35 -1.22 19.86
CA LEU A 95 18.39 -2.20 19.51
C LEU A 95 18.07 -3.60 20.06
N ARG A 96 17.54 -3.69 21.28
CA ARG A 96 17.11 -4.96 21.87
C ARG A 96 16.00 -5.61 21.04
N THR A 97 14.97 -4.85 20.68
CA THR A 97 13.86 -5.36 19.85
C THR A 97 14.37 -5.81 18.48
N GLU A 98 15.24 -5.03 17.83
CA GLU A 98 15.85 -5.39 16.54
C GLU A 98 16.64 -6.69 16.63
N ASN A 99 17.47 -6.85 17.67
CA ASN A 99 18.23 -8.08 17.89
C ASN A 99 17.31 -9.29 18.12
N SER A 100 16.26 -9.16 18.94
CA SER A 100 15.31 -10.24 19.17
C SER A 100 14.53 -10.62 17.90
N VAL A 101 14.16 -9.64 17.07
CA VAL A 101 13.53 -9.91 15.77
C VAL A 101 14.51 -10.61 14.84
N HIS A 102 15.78 -10.18 14.82
CA HIS A 102 16.84 -10.80 14.03
C HIS A 102 17.12 -12.25 14.47
N GLU A 103 17.07 -12.55 15.76
CA GLU A 103 17.21 -13.92 16.28
C GLU A 103 16.04 -14.83 15.86
N ILE A 104 14.85 -14.27 15.65
CA ILE A 104 13.65 -15.04 15.26
C ILE A 104 13.61 -15.29 13.74
N LEU A 105 14.08 -14.33 12.94
CA LEU A 105 14.01 -14.39 11.48
C LEU A 105 15.31 -14.87 10.81
N GLY A 106 16.42 -14.93 11.56
CA GLY A 106 17.77 -15.23 11.07
C GLY A 106 18.18 -16.68 11.14
#